data_AF-A0A258CRH4-F1
#
_entry.id   AF-A0A258CRH4-F1
#
_cell.length_a   1.000
_cell.length_b   1.000
_cell.length_c   1.000
_cell.angle_alpha   90.00
_cell.angle_beta   90.00
_cell.angle_gamma   90.00
#
_symmetry.space_group_name_H-M   'P 1'
#
loop_
_entity.id
_entity.type
_entity.pdbx_description
1 polymer ?
#
loop_
_entity_poly.entity_id
_entity_poly.type
_entity_poly.pdbx_seq_one_letter_code
_entity_poly.pdbx_strand_id
1 'polypeptide(L)'
;AEMTWPDYVAMVEDTAVRTHLIEYRRKSLDRGPGDLVACVLVDVLADGLSLVYSFYQPDQPRRSLGSFIILDHIVQAQQNALPYVYLGYWVPGSEKMAYKARFSPLEILKPGGWSLMSARERGARAPRGPGALKDACDLPLSDAQPADIEDLD
;
A
#
# COMPACT_ATOMS: atom_id res chain seq x y z
N ALA A 1 11.31 -12.13 0.95
CA ALA A 1 10.89 -11.69 2.28
C ALA A 1 9.70 -12.55 2.68
N GLU A 2 9.88 -13.47 3.61
CA GLU A 2 8.76 -14.20 4.24
C GLU A 2 8.40 -13.44 5.52
N MET A 3 7.11 -13.15 5.69
CA MET A 3 6.56 -12.56 6.90
C MET A 3 6.20 -13.70 7.85
N THR A 4 6.76 -13.69 9.06
CA THR A 4 6.44 -14.74 10.05
C THR A 4 5.09 -14.44 10.70
N TRP A 5 4.48 -15.45 11.32
CA TRP A 5 3.23 -15.28 12.05
C TRP A 5 3.33 -14.20 13.16
N PRO A 6 4.40 -14.17 13.99
CA PRO A 6 4.62 -13.08 14.94
C PRO A 6 4.69 -11.69 14.28
N ASP A 7 5.35 -11.55 13.13
CA ASP A 7 5.43 -10.26 12.42
C ASP A 7 4.03 -9.77 12.00
N TYR A 8 3.17 -10.70 11.57
CA TYR A 8 1.79 -10.39 11.20
C TYR A 8 0.95 -9.96 12.40
N VAL A 9 1.06 -10.68 13.53
CA VAL A 9 0.33 -10.35 14.76
C VAL A 9 0.76 -8.98 15.28
N ALA A 10 2.06 -8.70 15.35
CA ALA A 10 2.57 -7.40 15.77
C ALA A 10 2.04 -6.26 14.89
N MET A 11 2.02 -6.44 13.57
CA MET A 11 1.47 -5.43 12.64
C MET A 11 -0.02 -5.14 12.88
N VAL A 12 -0.79 -6.12 13.38
CA VAL A 12 -2.23 -5.99 13.63
C VAL A 12 -2.54 -5.47 15.03
N GLU A 13 -1.80 -5.93 16.05
CA GLU A 13 -2.12 -5.71 17.46
C GLU A 13 -1.30 -4.57 18.10
N ASP A 14 -0.09 -4.32 17.63
CA ASP A 14 0.83 -3.33 18.22
C ASP A 14 1.00 -2.11 17.30
N THR A 15 -0.05 -1.29 17.28
CA THR A 15 -0.13 -0.09 16.44
C THR A 15 -0.63 1.10 17.25
N ALA A 16 0.15 2.18 17.21
CA ALA A 16 -0.22 3.45 17.87
C ALA A 16 -1.37 4.18 17.16
N VAL A 17 -1.80 3.66 16.00
CA VAL A 17 -2.83 4.23 15.15
C VAL A 17 -4.02 3.28 15.07
N ARG A 18 -5.23 3.84 14.95
CA ARG A 18 -6.45 3.04 14.87
C ARG A 18 -6.44 2.20 13.59
N THR A 19 -6.25 0.90 13.75
CA THR A 19 -6.06 -0.04 12.65
C THR A 19 -7.30 -0.93 12.48
N HIS A 20 -7.70 -1.14 11.23
CA HIS A 20 -8.88 -1.89 10.85
C HIS A 20 -8.53 -2.99 9.85
N LEU A 21 -9.14 -4.16 10.04
CA LEU A 21 -9.13 -5.22 9.05
C LEU A 21 -10.48 -5.23 8.32
N ILE A 22 -10.46 -4.99 7.00
CA ILE A 22 -11.67 -4.99 6.18
C ILE A 22 -11.67 -6.22 5.28
N GLU A 23 -12.70 -7.04 5.43
CA GLU A 23 -12.90 -8.26 4.65
C GLU A 23 -13.86 -8.05 3.49
N TYR A 24 -13.48 -8.55 2.31
CA TYR A 24 -14.33 -8.61 1.13
C TYR A 24 -14.76 -10.04 0.89
N ARG A 25 -16.07 -10.29 1.03
CA ARG A 25 -16.66 -11.61 0.91
C ARG A 25 -17.64 -11.69 -0.25
N ARG A 26 -17.67 -12.83 -0.93
CA ARG A 26 -18.74 -13.13 -1.90
C ARG A 26 -20.03 -13.38 -1.14
N LYS A 27 -21.15 -12.99 -1.76
CA LYS A 27 -22.46 -13.33 -1.24
C LYS A 27 -22.62 -14.86 -1.25
N SER A 28 -22.92 -15.42 -0.07
CA SER A 28 -23.23 -16.84 0.09
C SER A 28 -24.65 -17.14 -0.40
N LEU A 29 -24.86 -18.34 -0.95
CA LEU A 29 -26.19 -18.83 -1.35
C LEU A 29 -26.97 -19.39 -0.14
N ASP A 30 -26.23 -19.88 0.84
CA ASP A 30 -26.65 -20.20 2.19
C ASP A 30 -26.62 -18.94 3.08
N ARG A 31 -27.22 -19.00 4.29
CA ARG A 31 -27.21 -17.85 5.23
C ARG A 31 -25.84 -17.61 5.91
N GLY A 32 -24.76 -18.13 5.34
CA GLY A 32 -23.41 -17.98 5.84
C GLY A 32 -22.73 -16.67 5.40
N PRO A 33 -21.54 -16.38 5.95
CA PRO A 33 -20.77 -15.16 5.64
C PRO A 33 -20.23 -15.12 4.20
N GLY A 34 -20.20 -16.26 3.50
CA GLY A 34 -19.68 -16.39 2.15
C GLY A 34 -18.15 -16.31 2.05
N ASP A 35 -17.64 -16.57 0.85
CA ASP A 35 -16.22 -16.81 0.64
C ASP A 35 -15.39 -15.53 0.75
N LEU A 36 -14.32 -15.56 1.56
CA LEU A 36 -13.35 -14.48 1.64
C LEU A 36 -12.52 -14.41 0.35
N VAL A 37 -12.61 -13.30 -0.36
CA VAL A 37 -11.92 -13.09 -1.64
C VAL A 37 -10.84 -12.03 -1.59
N ALA A 38 -10.93 -11.10 -0.64
CA ALA A 38 -9.86 -10.16 -0.35
C ALA A 38 -9.96 -9.65 1.07
N CYS A 39 -8.87 -9.06 1.54
CA CYS A 39 -8.81 -8.40 2.82
C CYS A 39 -7.73 -7.31 2.78
N VAL A 40 -7.92 -6.28 3.60
CA VAL A 40 -6.99 -5.16 3.70
C VAL A 40 -6.84 -4.74 5.16
N LEU A 41 -5.60 -4.50 5.55
CA LEU A 41 -5.24 -3.85 6.80
C LEU A 41 -5.10 -2.34 6.53
N VAL A 42 -5.82 -1.55 7.31
CA VAL A 42 -5.99 -0.11 7.09
C VAL A 42 -5.69 0.65 8.37
N ASP A 43 -4.80 1.63 8.30
CA ASP A 43 -4.60 2.58 9.38
C ASP A 43 -5.42 3.84 9.10
N VAL A 44 -6.15 4.32 10.11
CA VAL A 44 -6.87 5.59 10.07
C VAL A 44 -5.95 6.69 10.58
N LEU A 45 -5.55 7.57 9.68
CA LEU A 45 -4.71 8.73 9.97
C LEU A 45 -5.57 9.99 10.13
N ALA A 46 -4.95 11.07 10.60
CA ALA A 46 -5.64 12.36 10.78
C ALA A 46 -6.17 12.96 9.46
N ASP A 47 -5.53 12.63 8.33
CA ASP A 47 -5.81 13.21 7.01
C ASP A 47 -6.10 12.15 5.94
N GLY A 48 -6.19 10.87 6.30
CA GLY A 48 -6.35 9.83 5.29
C GLY A 48 -6.49 8.40 5.81
N LEU A 49 -6.71 7.50 4.86
CA LEU A 49 -6.66 6.05 5.08
C LEU A 49 -5.37 5.49 4.48
N SER A 50 -4.62 4.71 5.26
CA SER A 50 -3.41 4.03 4.79
C SER A 50 -3.69 2.56 4.53
N LEU A 51 -3.60 2.12 3.27
CA LEU A 51 -3.74 0.71 2.90
C LEU A 51 -2.39 0.03 3.11
N VAL A 52 -2.10 -0.32 4.37
CA VAL A 52 -0.82 -0.90 4.81
C VAL A 52 -0.53 -2.20 4.09
N TYR A 53 -1.51 -3.10 4.08
CA TYR A 53 -1.34 -4.41 3.46
C TYR A 53 -2.65 -4.91 2.87
N SER A 54 -2.59 -5.49 1.67
CA SER A 54 -3.78 -6.04 0.99
C SER A 54 -3.47 -7.40 0.39
N PHE A 55 -4.36 -8.35 0.63
CA PHE A 55 -4.29 -9.69 0.07
C PHE A 55 -5.61 -10.03 -0.62
N TYR A 56 -5.52 -10.73 -1.75
CA TYR A 56 -6.69 -11.10 -2.53
C TYR A 56 -6.41 -12.40 -3.28
N GLN A 57 -7.49 -13.09 -3.64
CA GLN A 57 -7.43 -14.34 -4.40
C GLN A 57 -6.83 -14.08 -5.81
N PRO A 58 -5.66 -14.67 -6.14
CA PRO A 58 -4.93 -14.37 -7.38
C PRO A 58 -5.55 -15.04 -8.62
N ASP A 59 -6.42 -16.03 -8.43
CA ASP A 59 -7.07 -16.83 -9.46
C ASP A 59 -8.18 -16.08 -10.22
N GLN A 60 -8.49 -14.83 -9.84
CA GLN A 60 -9.56 -14.02 -10.41
C GLN A 60 -9.08 -12.69 -11.02
N PRO A 61 -8.11 -12.69 -11.96
CA PRO A 61 -7.53 -11.46 -12.49
C PRO A 61 -8.55 -10.55 -13.20
N ARG A 62 -9.62 -11.12 -13.79
CA ARG A 62 -10.68 -10.36 -14.47
C ARG A 62 -11.48 -9.45 -13.55
N ARG A 63 -11.49 -9.69 -12.23
CA ARG A 63 -12.24 -8.89 -11.25
C ARG A 63 -11.46 -7.67 -10.76
N SER A 64 -10.14 -7.63 -11.01
CA SER A 64 -9.26 -6.53 -10.58
C SER A 64 -9.46 -6.15 -9.10
N LEU A 65 -9.46 -7.16 -8.21
CA LEU A 65 -9.77 -7.00 -6.78
C LEU A 65 -8.90 -5.91 -6.12
N GLY A 66 -7.61 -5.83 -6.44
CA GLY A 66 -6.75 -4.77 -5.91
C GLY A 66 -7.21 -3.36 -6.31
N SER A 67 -7.72 -3.16 -7.53
CA SER A 67 -8.29 -1.88 -7.94
C SER A 67 -9.63 -1.59 -7.28
N PHE A 68 -10.45 -2.62 -7.09
CA PHE A 68 -11.73 -2.50 -6.38
C PHE A 68 -11.52 -2.03 -4.93
N ILE A 69 -10.56 -2.64 -4.20
CA ILE A 69 -10.21 -2.24 -2.82
C ILE A 69 -9.84 -0.76 -2.74
N ILE A 70 -9.02 -0.27 -3.69
CA ILE A 70 -8.63 1.15 -3.72
C ILE A 70 -9.85 2.05 -3.94
N LEU A 71 -10.70 1.73 -4.92
CA LEU A 71 -11.89 2.53 -5.21
C LEU A 71 -12.85 2.58 -4.02
N ASP A 72 -13.05 1.46 -3.35
CA ASP A 72 -13.86 1.38 -2.14
C ASP A 72 -13.30 2.29 -1.03
N HIS A 73 -11.98 2.30 -0.83
CA HIS A 73 -11.34 3.15 0.18
C HIS A 73 -11.38 4.64 -0.17
N ILE A 74 -11.35 4.99 -1.46
CA ILE A 74 -11.59 6.37 -1.90
C ILE A 74 -12.99 6.82 -1.51
N VAL A 75 -14.00 5.96 -1.70
CA VAL A 75 -15.38 6.26 -1.28
C VAL A 75 -15.48 6.38 0.23
N GLN A 76 -14.86 5.47 0.99
CA GLN A 76 -14.84 5.55 2.45
C GLN A 76 -14.13 6.81 2.96
N ALA A 77 -13.00 7.20 2.38
CA ALA A 77 -12.29 8.43 2.72
C ALA A 77 -13.17 9.66 2.47
N GLN A 78 -13.84 9.72 1.31
CA GLN A 78 -14.79 10.79 0.98
C GLN A 78 -15.95 10.88 1.99
N GLN A 79 -16.53 9.74 2.38
CA GLN A 79 -17.61 9.69 3.36
C GLN A 79 -17.18 10.19 4.75
N ASN A 80 -15.90 10.06 5.08
CA ASN A 80 -15.32 10.52 6.34
C ASN A 80 -14.59 11.87 6.23
N ALA A 81 -14.76 12.58 5.11
CA ALA A 81 -14.09 13.85 4.83
C ALA A 81 -12.54 13.81 4.96
N LEU A 82 -11.95 12.65 4.65
CA LEU A 82 -10.51 12.45 4.63
C LEU A 82 -9.97 12.75 3.23
N PRO A 83 -9.03 13.71 3.07
CA PRO A 83 -8.54 14.12 1.76
C PRO A 83 -7.65 13.08 1.06
N TYR A 84 -7.03 12.16 1.80
CA TYR A 84 -6.03 11.26 1.24
C TYR A 84 -6.34 9.77 1.43
N VAL A 85 -5.91 8.99 0.43
CA VAL A 85 -5.79 7.53 0.52
C VAL A 85 -4.35 7.16 0.17
N TYR A 86 -3.61 6.69 1.16
CA TYR A 86 -2.22 6.30 1.02
C TYR A 86 -2.13 4.87 0.51
N LEU A 87 -1.64 4.71 -0.72
CA LEU A 87 -1.48 3.41 -1.37
C LEU A 87 -0.17 2.70 -0.98
N GLY A 88 0.62 3.30 -0.10
CA GLY A 88 1.96 2.83 0.27
C GLY A 88 2.98 2.98 -0.86
N TYR A 89 4.08 2.24 -0.75
CA TYR A 89 5.19 2.33 -1.70
C TYR A 89 4.76 2.00 -3.13
N TRP A 90 5.43 2.61 -4.10
CA TRP A 90 5.26 2.35 -5.53
C TRP A 90 6.62 2.30 -6.22
N VAL A 91 6.91 1.17 -6.86
CA VAL A 91 8.13 0.98 -7.65
C VAL A 91 7.82 1.22 -9.13
N PRO A 92 8.44 2.23 -9.77
CA PRO A 92 8.27 2.49 -11.20
C PRO A 92 8.54 1.23 -12.02
N GLY A 93 7.54 0.83 -12.81
CA GLY A 93 7.66 -0.26 -13.77
C GLY A 93 7.59 -1.69 -13.22
N SER A 94 7.30 -1.87 -11.93
CA SER A 94 6.89 -3.15 -11.38
C SER A 94 5.52 -3.55 -11.93
N GLU A 95 5.41 -4.70 -12.60
CA GLU A 95 4.14 -5.21 -13.13
C GLU A 95 3.09 -5.40 -12.03
N LYS A 96 3.53 -5.86 -10.84
CA LYS A 96 2.67 -6.06 -9.67
C LYS A 96 2.10 -4.75 -9.12
N MET A 97 2.75 -3.61 -9.37
CA MET A 97 2.38 -2.31 -8.80
C MET A 97 1.94 -1.29 -9.86
N ALA A 98 1.97 -1.68 -11.14
CA ALA A 98 1.61 -0.83 -12.27
C ALA A 98 0.16 -0.31 -12.19
N TYR A 99 -0.72 -1.02 -11.48
CA TYR A 99 -2.11 -0.61 -11.33
C TYR A 99 -2.27 0.67 -10.48
N LYS A 100 -1.37 0.93 -9.51
CA LYS A 100 -1.43 2.13 -8.64
C LYS A 100 -1.24 3.43 -9.43
N ALA A 101 -0.44 3.41 -10.49
CA ALA A 101 -0.18 4.58 -11.34
C ALA A 101 -1.37 4.97 -12.24
N ARG A 102 -2.45 4.19 -12.25
CA ARG A 102 -3.63 4.44 -13.09
C ARG A 102 -4.68 5.33 -12.42
N PHE A 103 -4.56 5.57 -11.11
CA PHE A 103 -5.47 6.45 -10.37
C PHE A 103 -5.11 7.93 -10.59
N SER A 104 -6.11 8.81 -10.52
CA SER A 104 -5.94 10.25 -10.69
C SER A 104 -6.98 11.03 -9.87
N PRO A 105 -6.60 12.15 -9.21
CA PRO A 105 -5.22 12.65 -9.04
C PRO A 105 -4.38 11.72 -8.16
N LEU A 106 -3.07 11.65 -8.41
CA LEU A 106 -2.12 10.84 -7.63
C LEU A 106 -0.88 11.67 -7.34
N GLU A 107 -0.42 11.64 -6.10
CA GLU A 107 0.82 12.28 -5.66
C GLU A 107 1.90 11.23 -5.38
N ILE A 108 3.15 11.64 -5.57
CA ILE A 108 4.32 10.83 -5.26
C ILE A 108 5.31 11.66 -4.44
N LEU A 109 5.90 11.02 -3.43
CA LEU A 109 6.96 11.62 -2.63
C LEU A 109 8.28 11.56 -3.39
N LYS A 110 8.86 12.74 -3.64
CA LYS A 110 10.17 12.94 -4.27
C LYS A 110 11.15 13.56 -3.27
N PRO A 111 12.45 13.67 -3.57
CA PRO A 111 13.40 14.38 -2.70
C PRO A 111 12.98 15.82 -2.37
N GLY A 112 12.23 16.48 -3.26
CA GLY A 112 11.67 17.81 -3.03
C GLY A 112 10.30 17.85 -2.35
N GLY A 113 9.79 16.71 -1.87
CA GLY A 113 8.47 16.59 -1.24
C GLY A 113 7.40 15.96 -2.15
N TRP A 114 6.15 16.05 -1.69
CA TRP A 114 4.98 15.54 -2.41
C TRP A 114 4.71 16.36 -3.67
N SER A 115 4.43 15.68 -4.79
CA SER A 115 4.09 16.33 -6.05
C SER A 115 3.14 15.47 -6.87
N LEU A 116 2.28 16.12 -7.66
CA LEU A 116 1.38 15.42 -8.59
C LEU A 116 2.17 14.61 -9.62
N MET A 117 1.73 13.37 -9.81
CA MET A 117 2.29 12.48 -10.81
C MET A 117 1.93 12.98 -12.22
N SER A 118 2.95 13.20 -13.05
CA SER A 118 2.77 13.62 -14.44
C SER A 118 2.26 12.49 -15.33
N ALA A 119 1.66 12.84 -16.48
CA ALA A 119 1.24 11.85 -17.48
C ALA A 119 2.41 11.00 -18.01
N ARG A 120 3.61 11.59 -18.10
CA ARG A 120 4.83 10.88 -18.51
C ARG A 120 5.23 9.81 -17.50
N GLU A 121 5.13 10.12 -16.21
CA GLU A 121 5.46 9.18 -15.13
C GLU A 121 4.44 8.04 -15.05
N ARG A 122 3.14 8.30 -15.30
CA ARG A 122 2.11 7.26 -15.35
C ARG A 122 2.36 6.20 -16.41
N GLY A 123 3.01 6.57 -17.52
CA GLY A 123 3.35 5.68 -18.63
C GLY A 123 4.75 5.05 -18.57
N ALA A 124 5.57 5.41 -17.57
CA ALA A 124 6.95 4.95 -17.48
C ALA A 124 6.99 3.44 -17.17
N ARG A 125 7.63 2.67 -18.07
CA ARG A 125 7.88 1.24 -17.92
C ARG A 125 9.26 1.02 -17.29
N ALA A 126 9.42 -0.01 -16.46
CA ALA A 126 10.72 -0.33 -15.86
C ALA A 126 11.76 -0.56 -16.96
N PRO A 127 13.03 -0.18 -16.75
CA PRO A 127 14.11 -0.57 -17.63
C PRO A 127 14.15 -2.10 -17.75
N ARG A 128 14.09 -2.62 -18.99
CA ARG A 128 14.18 -4.04 -19.27
C ARG A 128 15.64 -4.45 -19.32
N GLY A 129 16.11 -5.17 -18.31
CA GLY A 129 17.43 -5.80 -18.31
C GLY A 129 17.61 -6.71 -17.08
N PRO A 130 18.25 -7.90 -17.19
CA PRO A 130 18.43 -8.83 -16.06
C PRO A 130 19.33 -8.31 -14.92
N GLY A 131 19.85 -7.09 -15.00
CA GLY A 131 20.79 -6.51 -14.03
C GLY A 131 20.32 -5.25 -13.30
N ALA A 132 19.24 -4.58 -13.73
CA ALA A 132 18.91 -3.23 -13.23
C ALA A 132 18.21 -3.19 -11.85
N LEU A 133 17.80 -4.35 -11.31
CA LEU A 133 17.20 -4.45 -9.97
C LEU A 133 18.21 -4.73 -8.86
N LYS A 134 19.47 -5.06 -9.19
CA LYS A 134 20.53 -5.25 -8.19
C LYS A 134 21.02 -3.91 -7.64
N ASP A 135 21.20 -2.93 -8.52
CA ASP A 135 21.78 -1.62 -8.15
C ASP A 135 20.81 -0.68 -7.40
N ALA A 136 19.52 -0.99 -7.36
CA ALA A 136 18.53 -0.22 -6.59
C ALA A 136 18.38 -0.71 -5.14
N CYS A 137 18.81 -1.94 -4.84
CA CYS A 137 18.90 -2.46 -3.47
C CYS A 137 20.19 -2.04 -2.76
N ASP A 138 21.18 -1.51 -3.49
CA ASP A 138 22.47 -1.02 -2.97
C ASP A 138 22.49 0.49 -2.73
N LEU A 139 21.32 1.16 -2.70
CA LEU A 139 21.23 2.44 -2.01
C LEU A 139 21.41 2.16 -0.51
N PRO A 140 22.40 2.76 0.17
CA PRO A 140 22.45 2.65 1.62
C PRO A 140 21.20 3.36 2.14
N LEU A 141 20.16 2.57 2.44
CA LEU A 141 19.25 2.90 3.52
C LEU A 141 20.14 2.94 4.75
N SER A 142 20.78 4.10 4.97
CA SER A 142 21.29 4.45 6.28
C SER A 142 20.09 4.34 7.18
N ASP A 143 20.09 3.32 8.04
CA ASP A 143 19.23 3.30 9.20
C ASP A 143 19.32 4.69 9.81
N ALA A 144 18.18 5.37 9.92
CA ALA A 144 18.10 6.55 10.74
C ALA A 144 18.47 6.08 12.15
N GLN A 145 19.73 6.35 12.54
CA GLN A 145 20.20 6.05 13.88
C GLN A 145 19.26 6.75 14.87
N PRO A 146 18.75 6.06 15.90
CA PRO A 146 18.13 6.75 17.00
C PRO A 146 19.18 7.70 17.61
N ALA A 147 18.79 8.95 17.82
CA ALA A 147 19.61 9.91 18.53
C ALA A 147 19.63 9.50 20.01
N ASP A 148 20.72 8.86 20.43
CA ASP A 148 21.05 8.73 21.85
C ASP A 148 21.89 9.94 22.27
N ILE A 149 21.30 10.69 23.20
CA ILE A 149 21.88 11.79 23.96
C ILE A 149 22.73 11.16 25.05
N GLU A 150 24.05 11.04 24.83
CA GLU A 150 25.06 10.87 25.89
C GLU A 150 26.44 10.97 25.23
N ASP A 151 27.03 12.17 25.29
CA ASP A 151 28.39 12.39 25.80
C ASP A 151 28.88 13.78 25.35
N LEU A 152 28.78 14.69 26.30
CA LEU A 152 29.61 15.87 26.43
C LEU A 152 31.07 15.43 26.59
N ASP A 153 31.93 15.77 25.62
CA ASP A 153 33.14 16.59 25.79
C ASP A 153 33.97 16.64 24.50
#